data_AF-A0A0K0CW55-F1
#
_entry.id   AF-A0A0K0CW55-F1
#
_cell.length_a   1.000
_cell.length_b   1.000
_cell.length_c   1.000
_cell.angle_alpha   90.00
_cell.angle_beta   90.00
_cell.angle_gamma   90.00
#
_symmetry.space_group_name_H-M   'P 1'
#
loop_
_entity.id
_entity.type
_entity.pdbx_description
1 polymer ?
#
loop_
_entity_poly.entity_id
_entity_poly.type
_entity_poly.pdbx_seq_one_letter_code
_entity_poly.pdbx_strand_id
1 'polypeptide(L)'
;MSSRIWALGCWMHRIVVACFLLGASGYASPSWNSDELALYDLVEAVNANFYELFGIGQDASTAEVKKAYRKLSLEWHPDRNDAPNATAMFRQVLKSTELRAKYDNVLKYGLPDWRQPIYYYRKMRKLSWYEAVLVLTIVSTIAHYFMMWASYYEKYLVLSQTLRKSRRRDRKEENEGSSQQLKEVLSIYRPHFRALLPFLIVKGLWRFFTTLQMVIQEHMSTVEPVKKQSMHENRRVTPVVRPPEFTYEVATDLKAVSPNDPELSAKYRNESEENSKKRSGDIWSCEELYQLWIILGTPNRWERVACVLNRTAQDVTAMAAKLKQIKQVRLLDNPLVLHFTCK
;
A
#
# COMPACT_ATOMS: atom_id res chain seq x y z
N MET A 1 27.22 -9.15 -20.15
CA MET A 1 26.22 -8.83 -19.10
C MET A 1 24.95 -8.18 -19.63
N SER A 2 24.97 -7.45 -20.74
CA SER A 2 23.78 -6.77 -21.31
C SER A 2 22.61 -7.71 -21.69
N SER A 3 22.89 -8.89 -22.27
CA SER A 3 21.87 -9.82 -22.76
C SER A 3 21.01 -10.49 -21.66
N ARG A 4 21.53 -10.58 -20.43
CA ARG A 4 20.81 -11.16 -19.29
C ARG A 4 19.84 -10.16 -18.63
N ILE A 5 20.12 -8.87 -18.74
CA ILE A 5 19.29 -7.79 -18.18
C ILE A 5 18.03 -7.59 -19.04
N TRP A 6 18.17 -7.69 -20.36
CA TRP A 6 17.03 -7.67 -21.29
C TRP A 6 16.10 -8.88 -21.12
N ALA A 7 16.65 -10.05 -20.80
CA ALA A 7 15.85 -11.25 -20.54
C ALA A 7 15.01 -11.15 -19.26
N LEU A 8 15.56 -10.55 -18.19
CA LEU A 8 14.85 -10.32 -16.92
C LEU A 8 13.70 -9.31 -17.06
N GLY A 9 13.87 -8.25 -17.86
CA GLY A 9 12.81 -7.27 -18.14
C GLY A 9 11.63 -7.87 -18.91
N CYS A 10 11.91 -8.68 -19.94
CA CYS A 10 10.87 -9.42 -20.68
C CYS A 10 10.14 -10.45 -19.81
N TRP A 11 10.84 -11.10 -18.89
CA TRP A 11 10.24 -12.06 -17.96
C TRP A 11 9.30 -11.38 -16.97
N MET A 12 9.70 -10.22 -16.44
CA MET A 12 8.88 -9.44 -15.51
C MET A 12 7.65 -8.83 -16.19
N HIS A 13 7.78 -8.35 -17.44
CA HIS A 13 6.64 -7.90 -18.23
C HIS A 13 5.65 -9.06 -18.52
N ARG A 14 6.15 -10.26 -18.82
CA ARG A 14 5.30 -11.45 -19.02
C ARG A 14 4.59 -11.89 -17.75
N ILE A 15 5.22 -11.77 -16.57
CA ILE A 15 4.59 -12.07 -15.29
C ILE A 15 3.53 -11.03 -14.94
N VAL A 16 3.80 -9.74 -15.15
CA VAL A 16 2.81 -8.68 -14.89
C VAL A 16 1.62 -8.81 -15.84
N VAL A 17 1.85 -9.09 -17.13
CA VAL A 17 0.78 -9.37 -18.10
C VAL A 17 0.03 -10.65 -17.76
N ALA A 18 0.72 -11.71 -17.33
CA ALA A 18 0.07 -12.94 -16.89
C ALA A 18 -0.76 -12.74 -15.61
N CYS A 19 -0.29 -11.96 -14.63
CA CYS A 19 -1.04 -11.60 -13.43
C CYS A 19 -2.24 -10.70 -13.75
N PHE A 20 -2.11 -9.79 -14.73
CA PHE A 20 -3.22 -8.95 -15.20
C PHE A 20 -4.26 -9.77 -15.97
N LEU A 21 -3.83 -10.74 -16.79
CA LEU A 21 -4.72 -11.66 -17.50
C LEU A 21 -5.37 -12.71 -16.58
N LEU A 22 -4.67 -13.18 -15.55
CA LEU A 22 -5.22 -14.06 -14.51
C LEU A 22 -6.17 -13.32 -13.56
N GLY A 23 -5.93 -12.02 -13.30
CA GLY A 23 -6.88 -11.14 -12.61
C GLY A 23 -8.11 -10.76 -13.44
N ALA A 24 -8.01 -10.84 -14.78
CA ALA A 24 -9.09 -10.61 -15.72
C ALA A 24 -9.94 -11.86 -16.01
N SER A 25 -9.53 -13.04 -15.51
CA SER A 25 -10.44 -14.18 -15.37
C SER A 25 -11.36 -13.93 -14.17
N GLY A 26 -12.09 -12.82 -14.26
CA GLY A 26 -13.09 -12.42 -13.30
C GLY A 26 -14.10 -13.55 -13.22
N TYR A 27 -14.22 -14.12 -12.02
CA TYR A 27 -15.42 -14.83 -11.61
C TYR A 27 -16.61 -14.06 -12.15
N ALA A 28 -17.37 -14.69 -13.05
CA ALA A 28 -18.63 -14.15 -13.49
C ALA A 28 -19.49 -14.00 -12.23
N SER A 29 -19.54 -12.79 -11.69
CA SER A 29 -20.46 -12.40 -10.63
C SER A 29 -21.84 -12.85 -11.09
N PRO A 30 -22.69 -13.46 -10.23
CA PRO A 30 -24.05 -13.79 -10.60
C PRO A 30 -24.73 -12.51 -11.07
N SER A 31 -24.86 -12.37 -12.39
CA SER A 31 -25.45 -11.19 -13.00
C SER A 31 -26.87 -11.06 -12.46
N TRP A 32 -27.32 -9.83 -12.27
CA TRP A 32 -28.71 -9.54 -11.92
C TRP A 32 -29.60 -10.12 -13.02
N ASN A 33 -30.14 -11.31 -12.79
CA ASN A 33 -30.99 -11.96 -13.78
C ASN A 33 -32.43 -11.51 -13.51
N SER A 34 -33.02 -10.80 -14.48
CA SER A 34 -34.44 -10.42 -14.46
C SER A 34 -35.35 -11.62 -14.19
N ASP A 35 -34.94 -12.80 -14.65
CA ASP A 35 -35.67 -14.06 -14.48
C ASP A 35 -35.78 -14.51 -13.01
N GLU A 36 -34.85 -14.11 -12.14
CA GLU A 36 -34.92 -14.39 -10.69
C GLU A 36 -36.01 -13.55 -10.01
N LEU A 37 -36.13 -12.28 -10.40
CA LEU A 37 -37.19 -11.40 -9.89
C LEU A 37 -38.56 -11.88 -10.39
N ALA A 38 -38.65 -12.21 -11.69
CA ALA A 38 -39.85 -12.77 -12.28
C ALA A 38 -40.26 -14.10 -11.61
N LEU A 39 -39.30 -14.94 -11.21
CA LEU A 39 -39.56 -16.13 -10.40
C LEU A 39 -40.20 -15.77 -9.05
N TYR A 40 -39.65 -14.79 -8.33
CA TYR A 40 -40.19 -14.42 -7.02
C TYR A 40 -41.61 -13.83 -7.12
N ASP A 41 -41.86 -12.99 -8.12
CA ASP A 41 -43.22 -12.49 -8.43
C ASP A 41 -44.19 -13.65 -8.72
N LEU A 42 -43.75 -14.64 -9.50
CA LEU A 42 -44.56 -15.79 -9.88
C LEU A 42 -44.92 -16.68 -8.66
N VAL A 43 -43.96 -16.89 -7.76
CA VAL A 43 -44.16 -17.68 -6.54
C VAL A 43 -45.13 -16.97 -5.60
N GLU A 44 -45.00 -15.65 -5.43
CA GLU A 44 -45.89 -14.85 -4.60
C GLU A 44 -47.34 -14.84 -5.15
N ALA A 45 -47.50 -14.71 -6.47
CA ALA A 45 -48.82 -14.65 -7.11
C ALA A 45 -49.63 -15.94 -6.98
N VAL A 46 -48.96 -17.10 -6.99
CA VAL A 46 -49.60 -18.41 -7.11
C VAL A 46 -49.67 -19.13 -5.76
N ASN A 47 -48.77 -18.79 -4.83
CA ASN A 47 -48.74 -19.28 -3.45
C ASN A 47 -48.95 -20.81 -3.31
N ALA A 48 -48.46 -21.57 -4.30
CA ALA A 48 -48.58 -23.02 -4.38
C ALA A 48 -47.29 -23.63 -4.91
N ASN A 49 -47.05 -24.89 -4.56
CA ASN A 49 -45.86 -25.62 -4.99
C ASN A 49 -45.96 -26.01 -6.48
N PHE A 50 -44.99 -25.60 -7.29
CA PHE A 50 -44.97 -25.86 -8.72
C PHE A 50 -44.83 -27.36 -9.02
N TYR A 51 -44.10 -28.11 -8.19
CA TYR A 51 -43.97 -29.56 -8.37
C TYR A 51 -45.32 -30.27 -8.20
N GLU A 52 -46.10 -29.85 -7.21
CA GLU A 52 -47.47 -30.35 -6.97
C GLU A 52 -48.43 -29.93 -8.08
N LEU A 53 -48.33 -28.69 -8.56
CA LEU A 53 -49.13 -28.19 -9.69
C LEU A 53 -48.88 -28.99 -10.98
N PHE A 54 -47.63 -29.42 -11.20
CA PHE A 54 -47.28 -30.31 -12.31
C PHE A 54 -47.49 -31.80 -12.01
N GLY A 55 -47.81 -32.17 -10.77
CA GLY A 55 -47.95 -33.57 -10.34
C GLY A 55 -46.67 -34.39 -10.48
N ILE A 56 -45.51 -33.76 -10.27
CA ILE A 56 -44.17 -34.38 -10.40
C ILE A 56 -43.38 -34.25 -9.10
N GLY A 57 -42.42 -35.13 -8.88
CA GLY A 57 -41.50 -35.04 -7.74
C GLY A 57 -40.43 -33.95 -7.90
N GLN A 58 -39.84 -33.51 -6.79
CA GLN A 58 -38.71 -32.56 -6.81
C GLN A 58 -37.47 -33.11 -7.53
N ASP A 59 -37.32 -34.44 -7.60
CA ASP A 59 -36.23 -35.12 -8.32
C ASP A 59 -36.52 -35.35 -9.81
N ALA A 60 -37.66 -34.86 -10.31
CA ALA A 60 -38.11 -35.15 -11.66
C ALA A 60 -37.14 -34.63 -12.74
N SER A 61 -36.93 -35.41 -13.79
CA SER A 61 -36.04 -35.02 -14.89
C SER A 61 -36.64 -33.91 -15.76
N THR A 62 -35.81 -33.19 -16.53
CA THR A 62 -36.31 -32.17 -17.46
C THR A 62 -37.25 -32.74 -18.54
N ALA A 63 -37.14 -34.04 -18.84
CA ALA A 63 -38.03 -34.75 -19.75
C ALA A 63 -39.41 -34.97 -19.14
N GLU A 64 -39.48 -35.30 -17.85
CA GLU A 64 -40.73 -35.46 -17.09
C GLU A 64 -41.46 -34.14 -16.95
N VAL A 65 -40.75 -33.05 -16.63
CA VAL A 65 -41.32 -31.68 -16.62
C VAL A 65 -41.94 -31.34 -17.97
N LYS A 66 -41.26 -31.64 -19.09
CA LYS A 66 -41.80 -31.41 -20.44
C LYS A 66 -43.05 -32.25 -20.70
N LYS A 67 -43.11 -33.49 -20.22
CA LYS A 67 -44.25 -34.40 -20.39
C LYS A 67 -45.45 -33.92 -19.57
N ALA A 68 -45.25 -33.57 -18.30
CA ALA A 68 -46.28 -33.02 -17.42
C ALA A 68 -46.84 -31.70 -17.98
N TYR A 69 -45.97 -30.80 -18.44
CA TYR A 69 -46.41 -29.57 -19.10
C TYR A 69 -47.27 -29.82 -20.33
N ARG A 70 -46.91 -30.78 -21.19
CA ARG A 70 -47.72 -31.10 -22.38
C ARG A 70 -49.13 -31.56 -21.99
N LYS A 71 -49.24 -32.37 -20.92
CA LYS A 71 -50.55 -32.82 -20.41
C LYS A 71 -51.38 -31.65 -19.89
N LEU A 72 -50.81 -30.87 -18.97
CA LEU A 72 -51.50 -29.74 -18.35
C LEU A 72 -51.82 -28.62 -19.34
N SER A 73 -50.97 -28.37 -20.33
CA SER A 73 -51.23 -27.37 -21.37
C SER A 73 -52.37 -27.74 -22.32
N LEU A 74 -52.70 -29.03 -22.46
CA LEU A 74 -53.87 -29.48 -23.23
C LEU A 74 -55.16 -29.31 -22.43
N GLU A 75 -55.09 -29.55 -21.12
CA GLU A 75 -56.20 -29.34 -20.19
C GLU A 75 -56.50 -27.85 -19.99
N TRP A 76 -55.45 -27.02 -19.90
CA TRP A 76 -55.52 -25.58 -19.63
C TRP A 76 -55.26 -24.74 -20.88
N HIS A 77 -55.62 -25.25 -22.05
CA HIS A 77 -55.43 -24.53 -23.30
C HIS A 77 -56.24 -23.21 -23.26
N PRO A 78 -55.67 -22.07 -23.71
CA PRO A 78 -56.34 -20.76 -23.63
C PRO A 78 -57.67 -20.72 -24.40
N ASP A 79 -57.83 -21.57 -25.41
CA ASP A 79 -59.10 -21.76 -26.15
C ASP A 79 -60.23 -22.38 -25.29
N ARG A 80 -59.88 -23.02 -24.17
CA ARG A 80 -60.82 -23.71 -23.27
C ARG A 80 -60.85 -23.11 -21.86
N ASN A 81 -59.87 -22.28 -21.50
CA ASN A 81 -59.75 -21.68 -20.17
C ASN A 81 -58.99 -20.34 -20.27
N ASP A 82 -59.67 -19.22 -20.00
CA ASP A 82 -59.17 -17.84 -20.12
C ASP A 82 -58.13 -17.44 -19.04
N ALA A 83 -57.39 -18.41 -18.49
CA ALA A 83 -56.40 -18.15 -17.46
C ALA A 83 -55.12 -17.52 -18.06
N PRO A 84 -54.62 -16.41 -17.51
CA PRO A 84 -53.53 -15.65 -18.09
C PRO A 84 -52.20 -16.38 -17.92
N ASN A 85 -51.48 -16.67 -19.02
CA ASN A 85 -50.02 -16.88 -19.23
C ASN A 85 -49.10 -17.54 -18.17
N ALA A 86 -49.59 -17.91 -16.99
CA ALA A 86 -48.82 -18.39 -15.84
C ALA A 86 -48.29 -19.79 -16.10
N THR A 87 -49.07 -20.62 -16.80
CA THR A 87 -48.69 -22.00 -17.18
C THR A 87 -47.39 -22.03 -17.99
N ALA A 88 -47.22 -21.10 -18.93
CA ALA A 88 -46.01 -20.99 -19.75
C ALA A 88 -44.80 -20.55 -18.92
N MET A 89 -45.00 -19.61 -17.99
CA MET A 89 -43.96 -19.12 -17.09
C MET A 89 -43.49 -20.20 -16.10
N PHE A 90 -44.40 -21.01 -15.54
CA PHE A 90 -44.01 -22.12 -14.65
C PHE A 90 -43.13 -23.15 -15.35
N ARG A 91 -43.44 -23.43 -16.63
CA ARG A 91 -42.61 -24.31 -17.45
C ARG A 91 -41.20 -23.76 -17.60
N GLN A 92 -41.07 -22.45 -17.82
CA GLN A 92 -39.78 -21.81 -18.01
C GLN A 92 -38.92 -21.92 -16.74
N VAL A 93 -39.54 -21.74 -15.57
CA VAL A 93 -38.88 -21.93 -14.27
C VAL A 93 -38.36 -23.35 -14.11
N LEU A 94 -39.21 -24.37 -14.30
CA LEU A 94 -38.80 -25.77 -14.10
C LEU A 94 -37.90 -26.33 -15.22
N LYS A 95 -37.92 -25.72 -16.41
CA LYS A 95 -37.06 -26.09 -17.54
C LYS A 95 -35.62 -25.61 -17.36
N SER A 96 -35.43 -24.42 -16.78
CA SER A 96 -34.10 -23.86 -16.54
C SER A 96 -33.50 -24.43 -15.26
N THR A 97 -32.29 -25.01 -15.37
CA THR A 97 -31.58 -25.57 -14.22
C THR A 97 -31.27 -24.49 -13.16
N GLU A 98 -30.93 -23.28 -13.61
CA GLU A 98 -30.63 -22.15 -12.71
C GLU A 98 -31.87 -21.65 -11.98
N LEU A 99 -33.01 -21.50 -12.68
CA LEU A 99 -34.25 -21.04 -12.07
C LEU A 99 -34.84 -22.09 -11.15
N ARG A 100 -34.75 -23.37 -11.53
CA ARG A 100 -35.15 -24.49 -10.67
C ARG A 100 -34.35 -24.51 -9.37
N ALA A 101 -33.02 -24.36 -9.44
CA ALA A 101 -32.20 -24.28 -8.23
C ALA A 101 -32.57 -23.07 -7.34
N LYS A 102 -32.90 -21.91 -7.93
CA LYS A 102 -33.39 -20.74 -7.17
C LYS A 102 -34.76 -21.01 -6.55
N TYR A 103 -35.65 -21.70 -7.26
CA TYR A 103 -36.96 -22.10 -6.76
C TYR A 103 -36.83 -23.10 -5.59
N ASP A 104 -35.95 -24.09 -5.70
CA ASP A 104 -35.69 -25.05 -4.64
C ASP A 104 -35.13 -24.36 -3.38
N ASN A 105 -34.31 -23.32 -3.54
CA ASN A 105 -33.87 -22.48 -2.43
C ASN A 105 -35.04 -21.72 -1.77
N VAL A 106 -36.01 -21.23 -2.56
CA VAL A 106 -37.23 -20.58 -2.03
C VAL A 106 -38.08 -21.58 -1.26
N LEU A 107 -38.21 -22.82 -1.75
CA LEU A 107 -38.93 -23.88 -1.02
C LEU A 107 -38.26 -24.21 0.32
N LYS A 108 -36.92 -24.18 0.39
CA LYS A 108 -36.17 -24.53 1.61
C LYS A 108 -36.08 -23.39 2.63
N TYR A 109 -35.85 -22.16 2.18
CA TYR A 109 -35.58 -21.01 3.04
C TYR A 109 -36.72 -19.99 3.12
N GLY A 110 -37.79 -20.20 2.33
CA GLY A 110 -38.87 -19.23 2.16
C GLY A 110 -38.55 -18.18 1.10
N LEU A 111 -39.56 -17.37 0.77
CA LEU A 111 -39.42 -16.26 -0.17
C LEU A 111 -38.59 -15.13 0.49
N PRO A 112 -37.49 -14.66 -0.13
CA PRO A 112 -36.73 -13.54 0.42
C PRO A 112 -37.54 -12.23 0.28
N ASP A 113 -37.29 -11.26 1.16
CA ASP A 113 -37.91 -9.92 1.12
C ASP A 113 -37.43 -9.06 -0.07
N TRP A 114 -37.63 -9.53 -1.30
CA TRP A 114 -37.03 -8.97 -2.51
C TRP A 114 -37.58 -7.58 -2.88
N ARG A 115 -38.81 -7.24 -2.48
CA ARG A 115 -39.40 -5.90 -2.69
C ARG A 115 -38.80 -4.82 -1.79
N GLN A 116 -38.17 -5.22 -0.69
CA GLN A 116 -37.59 -4.26 0.23
C GLN A 116 -36.28 -3.71 -0.36
N PRO A 117 -36.03 -2.38 -0.33
CA PRO A 117 -34.77 -1.80 -0.76
C PRO A 117 -33.56 -2.46 -0.09
N ILE A 118 -33.71 -2.89 1.16
CA ILE A 118 -32.69 -3.56 1.97
C ILE A 118 -32.15 -4.86 1.32
N TYR A 119 -32.99 -5.57 0.56
CA TYR A 119 -32.60 -6.80 -0.13
C TYR A 119 -31.54 -6.52 -1.21
N TYR A 120 -31.76 -5.48 -2.01
CA TYR A 120 -30.80 -5.03 -3.01
C TYR A 120 -29.47 -4.62 -2.37
N TYR A 121 -29.51 -3.88 -1.27
CA TYR A 121 -28.28 -3.50 -0.54
C TYR A 121 -27.51 -4.70 0.02
N ARG A 122 -28.21 -5.72 0.56
CA ARG A 122 -27.55 -6.93 1.10
C ARG A 122 -26.92 -7.78 0.00
N LYS A 123 -27.55 -7.84 -1.17
CA LYS A 123 -27.00 -8.50 -2.37
C LYS A 123 -25.81 -7.72 -2.93
N MET A 124 -25.89 -6.38 -2.95
CA MET A 124 -24.80 -5.51 -3.42
C MET A 124 -23.53 -5.53 -2.56
N ARG A 125 -23.61 -5.81 -1.25
CA ARG A 125 -22.41 -5.90 -0.42
C ARG A 125 -21.46 -7.03 -0.85
N LYS A 126 -21.95 -8.00 -1.62
CA LYS A 126 -21.14 -9.09 -2.17
C LYS A 126 -20.39 -8.69 -3.45
N LEU A 127 -20.54 -7.46 -3.95
CA LEU A 127 -19.74 -6.96 -5.07
C LEU A 127 -18.26 -6.98 -4.71
N SER A 128 -17.44 -7.41 -5.66
CA SER A 128 -15.99 -7.45 -5.46
C SER A 128 -15.45 -6.03 -5.29
N TRP A 129 -14.37 -5.87 -4.52
CA TRP A 129 -13.69 -4.58 -4.36
C TRP A 129 -13.36 -3.91 -5.70
N TYR A 130 -13.12 -4.70 -6.75
CA TYR A 130 -12.90 -4.19 -8.11
C TYR A 130 -14.13 -3.51 -8.74
N GLU A 131 -15.33 -4.04 -8.52
CA GLU A 131 -16.57 -3.44 -9.05
C GLU A 131 -16.88 -2.14 -8.30
N ALA A 132 -16.62 -2.09 -6.99
CA ALA A 132 -16.71 -0.86 -6.20
C ALA A 132 -15.70 0.20 -6.68
N VAL A 133 -14.45 -0.20 -6.94
CA VAL A 133 -13.44 0.69 -7.53
C VAL A 133 -13.87 1.17 -8.91
N LEU A 134 -14.42 0.30 -9.76
CA LEU A 134 -14.92 0.67 -11.08
C LEU A 134 -16.03 1.72 -10.98
N VAL A 135 -17.04 1.51 -10.13
CA VAL A 135 -18.12 2.48 -9.92
C VAL A 135 -17.57 3.81 -9.38
N LEU A 136 -16.68 3.75 -8.38
CA LEU A 136 -16.02 4.94 -7.83
C LEU A 136 -15.25 5.71 -8.90
N THR A 137 -14.52 5.02 -9.78
CA THR A 137 -13.80 5.68 -10.87
C THR A 137 -14.75 6.34 -11.85
N ILE A 138 -15.85 5.69 -12.24
CA ILE A 138 -16.87 6.28 -13.13
C ILE A 138 -17.46 7.55 -12.50
N VAL A 139 -17.90 7.48 -11.24
CA VAL A 139 -18.47 8.64 -10.54
C VAL A 139 -17.44 9.77 -10.42
N SER A 140 -16.19 9.44 -10.09
CA SER A 140 -15.10 10.41 -10.03
C SER A 140 -14.81 11.05 -11.40
N THR A 141 -14.87 10.29 -12.49
CA THR A 141 -14.69 10.84 -13.85
C THR A 141 -15.79 11.82 -14.22
N ILE A 142 -17.03 11.50 -13.86
CA ILE A 142 -18.20 12.35 -14.11
C ILE A 142 -18.06 13.64 -13.29
N ALA A 143 -17.74 13.52 -11.99
CA ALA A 143 -17.50 14.66 -11.12
C ALA A 143 -16.35 15.56 -11.65
N HIS A 144 -15.26 14.96 -12.11
CA HIS A 144 -14.13 15.70 -12.68
C HIS A 144 -14.51 16.41 -13.98
N TYR A 145 -15.32 15.78 -14.83
CA TYR A 145 -15.85 16.40 -16.04
C TYR A 145 -16.73 17.61 -15.72
N PHE A 146 -17.62 17.48 -14.73
CA PHE A 146 -18.42 18.61 -14.24
C PHE A 146 -17.55 19.74 -13.68
N MET A 147 -16.48 19.42 -12.95
CA MET A 147 -15.54 20.43 -12.44
C MET A 147 -14.83 21.19 -13.56
N MET A 148 -14.40 20.47 -14.60
CA MET A 148 -13.80 21.08 -15.79
C MET A 148 -14.80 22.00 -16.52
N TRP A 149 -16.06 21.59 -16.60
CA TRP A 149 -17.13 22.44 -17.15
C TRP A 149 -17.45 23.65 -16.27
N ALA A 150 -17.48 23.49 -14.95
CA ALA A 150 -17.76 24.58 -14.02
C ALA A 150 -16.73 25.70 -14.17
N SER A 151 -15.45 25.35 -14.26
CA SER A 151 -14.41 26.35 -14.45
C SER A 151 -14.38 26.94 -15.88
N TYR A 152 -14.81 26.17 -16.90
CA TYR A 152 -15.03 26.73 -18.24
C TYR A 152 -16.12 27.80 -18.19
N TYR A 153 -17.21 27.51 -17.48
CA TYR A 153 -18.32 28.42 -17.34
C TYR A 153 -17.95 29.68 -16.55
N GLU A 154 -17.15 29.54 -15.48
CA GLU A 154 -16.62 30.67 -14.74
C GLU A 154 -15.81 31.61 -15.64
N LYS A 155 -14.86 31.07 -16.42
CA LYS A 155 -14.05 31.89 -17.35
C LYS A 155 -14.88 32.50 -18.46
N TYR A 156 -15.85 31.76 -18.99
CA TYR A 156 -16.82 32.27 -19.97
C TYR A 156 -17.59 33.46 -19.41
N LEU A 157 -18.13 33.35 -18.19
CA LEU A 157 -18.89 34.42 -17.55
C LEU A 157 -18.00 35.65 -17.29
N VAL A 158 -16.81 35.47 -16.72
CA VAL A 158 -15.87 36.57 -16.43
C VAL A 158 -15.49 37.31 -17.72
N LEU A 159 -15.11 36.60 -18.78
CA LEU A 159 -14.76 37.24 -20.06
C LEU A 159 -15.98 37.92 -20.69
N SER A 160 -17.16 37.31 -20.63
CA SER A 160 -18.40 37.92 -21.14
C SER A 160 -18.70 39.25 -20.45
N GLN A 161 -18.46 39.35 -19.14
CA GLN A 161 -18.64 40.60 -18.38
C GLN A 161 -17.63 41.67 -18.81
N THR A 162 -16.36 41.30 -19.00
CA THR A 162 -15.30 42.22 -19.45
C THR A 162 -15.61 42.77 -20.85
N LEU A 163 -16.01 41.90 -21.79
CA LEU A 163 -16.43 42.31 -23.12
C LEU A 163 -17.65 43.22 -23.09
N ARG A 164 -18.63 42.93 -22.22
CA ARG A 164 -19.83 43.77 -22.07
C ARG A 164 -19.49 45.17 -21.54
N LYS A 165 -18.45 45.30 -20.69
CA LYS A 165 -17.92 46.58 -20.19
C LYS A 165 -17.08 47.33 -21.23
N SER A 166 -16.36 46.63 -22.11
CA SER A 166 -15.62 47.23 -23.23
C SER A 166 -16.56 47.68 -24.36
N ARG A 167 -17.58 46.87 -24.72
CA ARG A 167 -18.60 47.24 -25.71
C ARG A 167 -19.41 48.50 -25.35
N ARG A 168 -19.54 48.82 -24.06
CA ARG A 168 -20.16 50.08 -23.61
C ARG A 168 -19.27 51.31 -23.84
N ARG A 169 -17.96 51.11 -24.01
CA ARG A 169 -16.97 52.16 -24.26
C ARG A 169 -16.71 52.38 -25.75
N ASP A 170 -16.73 51.33 -26.57
CA ASP A 170 -16.31 51.43 -27.97
C ASP A 170 -17.46 51.22 -28.98
N ARG A 171 -17.57 52.15 -29.94
CA ARG A 171 -18.67 52.25 -30.91
C ARG A 171 -18.45 51.28 -32.09
N LYS A 172 -19.05 50.10 -31.99
CA LYS A 172 -19.45 49.12 -33.04
C LYS A 172 -18.43 48.51 -34.03
N GLU A 173 -17.22 49.03 -34.24
CA GLU A 173 -16.29 48.49 -35.27
C GLU A 173 -15.27 47.44 -34.78
N GLU A 174 -14.89 47.37 -33.50
CA GLU A 174 -13.95 46.34 -32.96
C GLU A 174 -14.57 44.96 -32.64
N ASN A 175 -15.87 44.81 -32.89
CA ASN A 175 -16.72 43.75 -32.33
C ASN A 175 -16.38 42.33 -32.83
N GLU A 176 -15.85 42.20 -34.05
CA GLU A 176 -15.47 40.90 -34.62
C GLU A 176 -14.11 40.41 -34.10
N GLY A 177 -13.12 41.30 -33.95
CA GLY A 177 -11.80 40.96 -33.43
C GLY A 177 -11.83 40.51 -31.96
N SER A 178 -12.55 41.23 -31.10
CA SER A 178 -12.69 40.84 -29.69
C SER A 178 -13.45 39.53 -29.50
N SER A 179 -14.41 39.23 -30.40
CA SER A 179 -15.14 37.96 -30.39
C SER A 179 -14.28 36.78 -30.84
N GLN A 180 -13.30 37.01 -31.71
CA GLN A 180 -12.33 35.99 -32.14
C GLN A 180 -11.28 35.72 -31.05
N GLN A 181 -10.72 36.77 -30.43
CA GLN A 181 -9.81 36.64 -29.29
C GLN A 181 -10.48 35.93 -28.10
N LEU A 182 -11.76 36.19 -27.87
CA LEU A 182 -12.58 35.48 -26.88
C LEU A 182 -12.60 33.96 -27.15
N LYS A 183 -12.88 33.56 -28.40
CA LYS A 183 -12.93 32.16 -28.79
C LYS A 183 -11.56 31.50 -28.65
N GLU A 184 -10.49 32.22 -28.95
CA GLU A 184 -9.11 31.75 -28.79
C GLU A 184 -8.77 31.48 -27.32
N VAL A 185 -9.04 32.42 -26.42
CA VAL A 185 -8.77 32.25 -24.98
C VAL A 185 -9.64 31.14 -24.37
N LEU A 186 -10.91 31.05 -24.76
CA LEU A 186 -11.81 29.98 -24.28
C LEU A 186 -11.45 28.59 -24.83
N SER A 187 -10.79 28.52 -25.99
CA SER A 187 -10.38 27.24 -26.60
C SER A 187 -9.39 26.47 -25.73
N ILE A 188 -8.55 27.19 -24.97
CA ILE A 188 -7.56 26.63 -24.04
C ILE A 188 -8.24 25.89 -22.88
N TYR A 189 -9.39 26.39 -22.41
CA TYR A 189 -10.10 25.84 -21.26
C TYR A 189 -11.19 24.82 -21.65
N ARG A 190 -11.34 24.50 -22.94
CA ARG A 190 -12.38 23.58 -23.41
C ARG A 190 -12.14 22.17 -22.83
N PRO A 191 -13.13 21.56 -22.13
CA PRO A 191 -12.95 20.24 -21.56
C PRO A 191 -12.68 19.22 -22.66
N HIS A 192 -11.51 18.61 -22.65
CA HIS A 192 -11.07 17.63 -23.65
C HIS A 192 -11.14 16.22 -23.07
N PHE A 193 -11.68 15.26 -23.82
CA PHE A 193 -11.85 13.87 -23.35
C PHE A 193 -10.52 13.20 -22.96
N ARG A 194 -9.40 13.62 -23.57
CA ARG A 194 -8.05 13.12 -23.26
C ARG A 194 -7.50 13.64 -21.92
N ALA A 195 -8.14 14.64 -21.32
CA ALA A 195 -7.78 15.20 -20.02
C ALA A 195 -8.61 14.62 -18.86
N LEU A 196 -9.42 13.57 -19.11
CA LEU A 196 -10.15 12.90 -18.04
C LEU A 196 -9.19 12.08 -17.16
N LEU A 197 -9.50 12.04 -15.85
CA LEU A 197 -8.76 11.33 -14.81
C LEU A 197 -8.23 9.93 -15.20
N PRO A 198 -9.01 9.00 -15.78
CA PRO A 198 -8.52 7.66 -16.12
C PRO A 198 -7.37 7.71 -17.13
N PHE A 199 -7.43 8.58 -18.13
CA PHE A 199 -6.35 8.72 -19.12
C PHE A 199 -5.11 9.39 -18.51
N LEU A 200 -5.30 10.36 -17.61
CA LEU A 200 -4.19 10.96 -16.86
C LEU A 200 -3.51 9.95 -15.94
N ILE A 201 -4.29 9.11 -15.25
CA ILE A 201 -3.76 8.07 -14.36
C ILE A 201 -2.95 7.07 -15.16
N VAL A 202 -3.45 6.60 -16.31
CA VAL A 202 -2.71 5.67 -17.17
C VAL A 202 -1.40 6.29 -17.67
N LYS A 203 -1.44 7.54 -18.15
CA LYS A 203 -0.24 8.25 -18.62
C LYS A 203 0.74 8.56 -17.49
N GLY A 204 0.22 8.90 -16.32
CA GLY A 204 0.98 9.18 -15.10
C GLY A 204 1.66 7.93 -14.57
N LEU A 205 0.95 6.80 -14.52
CA LEU A 205 1.50 5.50 -14.16
C LEU A 205 2.60 5.08 -15.14
N TRP A 206 2.36 5.20 -16.46
CA TRP A 206 3.40 4.91 -17.45
C TRP A 206 4.67 5.74 -17.22
N ARG A 207 4.51 7.06 -17.05
CA ARG A 207 5.63 7.96 -16.74
C ARG A 207 6.33 7.56 -15.45
N PHE A 208 5.56 7.29 -14.39
CA PHE A 208 6.08 6.88 -13.09
C PHE A 208 6.92 5.60 -13.20
N PHE A 209 6.46 4.58 -13.92
CA PHE A 209 7.24 3.35 -14.11
C PHE A 209 8.52 3.60 -14.90
N THR A 210 8.46 4.43 -15.95
CA THR A 210 9.67 4.77 -16.72
C THR A 210 10.69 5.57 -15.87
N THR A 211 10.23 6.52 -15.05
CA THR A 211 11.12 7.29 -14.17
C THR A 211 11.63 6.44 -13.03
N LEU A 212 10.81 5.56 -12.48
CA LEU A 212 11.20 4.63 -11.42
C LEU A 212 12.30 3.69 -11.91
N GLN A 213 12.19 3.20 -13.14
CA GLN A 213 13.24 2.40 -13.76
C GLN A 213 14.56 3.18 -13.86
N MET A 214 14.51 4.45 -14.26
CA MET A 214 15.72 5.30 -14.32
C MET A 214 16.34 5.52 -12.93
N VAL A 215 15.54 5.82 -11.92
CA VAL A 215 16.01 6.02 -10.54
C VAL A 215 16.62 4.74 -9.96
N ILE A 216 16.01 3.57 -10.23
CA ILE A 216 16.57 2.26 -9.81
C ILE A 216 17.91 2.01 -10.50
N GLN A 217 18.03 2.34 -11.79
CA GLN A 217 19.29 2.18 -12.53
C GLN A 217 20.39 3.09 -11.97
N GLU A 218 20.07 4.35 -11.67
CA GLU A 218 20.99 5.29 -11.05
C GLU A 218 21.46 4.80 -9.67
N HIS A 219 20.53 4.37 -8.80
CA HIS A 219 20.86 3.86 -7.48
C HIS A 219 21.68 2.55 -7.54
N MET A 220 21.44 1.68 -8.52
CA MET A 220 22.26 0.48 -8.72
C MET A 220 23.68 0.85 -9.21
N SER A 221 23.79 1.89 -10.04
CA SER A 221 25.07 2.35 -10.58
C SER A 221 25.97 3.04 -9.54
N THR A 222 25.42 3.64 -8.48
CA THR A 222 26.18 4.30 -7.41
C THR A 222 26.61 3.33 -6.30
N VAL A 223 25.84 2.26 -6.07
CA VAL A 223 26.19 1.22 -5.08
C VAL A 223 27.35 0.34 -5.53
N GLU A 224 27.47 0.04 -6.83
CA GLU A 224 28.58 -0.74 -7.38
C GLU A 224 29.98 -0.15 -7.14
N PRO A 225 30.27 1.13 -7.44
CA PRO A 225 31.59 1.73 -7.23
C PRO A 225 31.92 1.88 -5.75
N VAL A 226 30.96 2.17 -4.87
CA VAL A 226 31.18 2.24 -3.41
C VAL A 226 31.55 0.87 -2.86
N LYS A 227 30.90 -0.20 -3.32
CA LYS A 227 31.24 -1.59 -2.95
C LYS A 227 32.61 -2.03 -3.50
N LYS A 228 32.95 -1.61 -4.73
CA LYS A 228 34.27 -1.87 -5.33
C LYS A 228 35.38 -1.09 -4.64
N GLN A 229 35.13 0.18 -4.28
CA GLN A 229 36.07 1.02 -3.52
C GLN A 229 36.26 0.49 -2.10
N SER A 230 35.21 0.10 -1.39
CA SER A 230 35.36 -0.50 -0.05
C SER A 230 36.08 -1.85 -0.10
N MET A 231 35.85 -2.67 -1.13
CA MET A 231 36.66 -3.88 -1.36
C MET A 231 38.12 -3.55 -1.67
N HIS A 232 38.40 -2.51 -2.47
CA HIS A 232 39.77 -2.16 -2.83
C HIS A 232 40.54 -1.53 -1.67
N GLU A 233 39.86 -0.75 -0.82
CA GLU A 233 40.37 -0.19 0.43
C GLU A 233 40.71 -1.31 1.42
N ASN A 234 39.81 -2.29 1.60
CA ASN A 234 40.04 -3.44 2.47
C ASN A 234 41.07 -4.46 1.92
N ARG A 235 41.40 -4.36 0.61
CA ARG A 235 42.44 -5.16 -0.06
C ARG A 235 43.78 -4.45 -0.15
N ARG A 236 43.89 -3.19 0.30
CA ARG A 236 45.21 -2.63 0.61
C ARG A 236 45.72 -3.42 1.79
N VAL A 237 46.67 -4.31 1.52
CA VAL A 237 47.45 -5.00 2.54
C VAL A 237 48.01 -3.89 3.42
N THR A 238 47.48 -3.74 4.63
CA THR A 238 48.19 -2.99 5.68
C THR A 238 49.61 -3.52 5.66
N PRO A 239 50.63 -2.67 5.42
CA PRO A 239 51.99 -3.15 5.37
C PRO A 239 52.21 -3.93 6.65
N VAL A 240 52.59 -5.20 6.53
CA VAL A 240 53.00 -5.98 7.70
C VAL A 240 54.24 -5.24 8.20
N VAL A 241 54.04 -4.40 9.22
CA VAL A 241 55.13 -3.73 9.89
C VAL A 241 55.95 -4.87 10.49
N ARG A 242 57.09 -5.19 9.85
CA ARG A 242 58.05 -6.07 10.48
C ARG A 242 58.39 -5.41 11.81
N PRO A 243 58.19 -6.11 12.95
CA PRO A 243 58.66 -5.56 14.21
C PRO A 243 60.16 -5.28 14.05
N PRO A 244 60.66 -4.14 14.56
CA PRO A 244 62.08 -3.84 14.48
C PRO A 244 62.85 -4.99 15.14
N GLU A 245 63.92 -5.44 14.48
CA GLU A 245 64.83 -6.42 15.03
C GLU A 245 65.56 -5.75 16.19
N PHE A 246 65.15 -6.06 17.42
CA PHE A 246 65.79 -5.53 18.61
C PHE A 246 67.08 -6.32 18.85
N THR A 247 68.21 -5.78 18.42
CA THR A 247 69.50 -6.14 19.01
C THR A 247 69.50 -5.64 20.44
N TYR A 248 69.39 -6.55 21.40
CA TYR A 248 69.56 -6.22 22.80
C TYR A 248 71.06 -6.19 23.10
N GLU A 249 71.56 -5.07 23.61
CA GLU A 249 72.76 -5.14 24.42
C GLU A 249 72.35 -5.74 25.76
N VAL A 250 72.90 -6.90 26.11
CA VAL A 250 72.69 -7.49 27.43
C VAL A 250 73.34 -6.54 28.44
N ALA A 251 72.51 -5.83 29.22
CA ALA A 251 72.99 -5.03 30.32
C ALA A 251 73.66 -5.96 31.36
N THR A 252 74.98 -5.93 31.44
CA THR A 252 75.78 -6.75 32.38
C THR A 252 75.68 -6.29 33.84
N ASP A 253 75.00 -5.17 34.10
CA ASP A 253 75.07 -4.48 35.40
C ASP A 253 73.71 -4.44 36.12
N LEU A 254 72.91 -5.51 36.03
CA LEU A 254 71.67 -5.62 36.81
C LEU A 254 71.94 -6.24 38.18
N LYS A 255 71.70 -5.46 39.24
CA LYS A 255 71.67 -5.95 40.63
C LYS A 255 70.39 -6.75 40.85
N ALA A 256 70.50 -7.99 41.32
CA ALA A 256 69.35 -8.85 41.60
C ALA A 256 68.40 -8.18 42.60
N VAL A 257 67.15 -7.94 42.19
CA VAL A 257 66.08 -7.46 43.07
C VAL A 257 65.52 -8.65 43.85
N SER A 258 65.43 -8.50 45.17
CA SER A 258 64.96 -9.55 46.06
C SER A 258 63.43 -9.64 45.99
N PRO A 259 62.83 -10.85 45.90
CA PRO A 259 61.37 -11.01 45.86
C PRO A 259 60.60 -10.43 47.06
N ASN A 260 61.31 -10.13 48.16
CA ASN A 260 60.73 -9.65 49.41
C ASN A 260 61.14 -8.20 49.75
N ASP A 261 61.40 -7.35 48.76
CA ASP A 261 61.65 -5.92 49.02
C ASP A 261 60.36 -5.22 49.51
N PRO A 262 60.30 -4.79 50.79
CA PRO A 262 59.08 -4.22 51.37
C PRO A 262 58.67 -2.92 50.70
N GLU A 263 59.61 -2.11 50.20
CA GLU A 263 59.32 -0.88 49.45
C GLU A 263 58.60 -1.13 48.12
N LEU A 264 58.97 -2.19 47.40
CA LEU A 264 58.34 -2.51 46.12
C LEU A 264 56.91 -3.03 46.35
N SER A 265 56.71 -3.84 47.39
CA SER A 265 55.37 -4.29 47.79
C SER A 265 54.48 -3.13 48.27
N ALA A 266 55.06 -2.14 48.95
CA ALA A 266 54.37 -0.92 49.38
C ALA A 266 54.02 -0.02 48.18
N LYS A 267 54.87 0.05 47.16
CA LYS A 267 54.58 0.77 45.91
C LYS A 267 53.37 0.17 45.18
N TYR A 268 53.32 -1.15 45.02
CA TYR A 268 52.16 -1.81 44.40
C TYR A 268 50.89 -1.69 45.26
N ARG A 269 51.02 -1.70 46.59
CA ARG A 269 49.89 -1.46 47.51
C ARG A 269 49.38 0.00 47.41
N ASN A 270 50.27 0.97 47.32
CA ASN A 270 49.93 2.37 47.11
C ASN A 270 49.29 2.61 45.72
N GLU A 271 49.78 1.99 44.65
CA GLU A 271 49.17 2.09 43.31
C GLU A 271 47.75 1.48 43.28
N SER A 272 47.51 0.40 44.02
CA SER A 272 46.18 -0.20 44.15
C SER A 272 45.22 0.61 45.05
N GLU A 273 45.73 1.28 46.09
CA GLU A 273 44.98 2.26 46.89
C GLU A 273 44.71 3.57 46.14
N GLU A 274 45.60 3.98 45.24
CA GLU A 274 45.39 5.15 44.38
C GLU A 274 44.34 4.85 43.29
N ASN A 275 44.28 3.61 42.81
CA ASN A 275 43.27 3.14 41.88
C ASN A 275 41.88 3.00 42.55
N SER A 276 41.81 2.74 43.86
CA SER A 276 40.55 2.72 44.63
C SER A 276 40.08 4.13 45.06
N LYS A 277 40.96 5.13 45.02
CA LYS A 277 40.64 6.57 45.20
C LYS A 277 40.10 7.26 43.94
N LYS A 278 39.98 6.56 42.81
CA LYS A 278 39.31 7.11 41.61
C LYS A 278 37.89 7.53 41.98
N ARG A 279 37.57 8.80 41.72
CA ARG A 279 36.39 9.52 42.20
C ARG A 279 35.10 8.76 41.91
N SER A 280 34.67 7.90 42.84
CA SER A 280 33.37 7.26 42.80
C SER A 280 32.34 8.21 43.41
N GLY A 281 31.28 8.51 42.65
CA GLY A 281 30.17 9.34 43.13
C GLY A 281 30.23 10.86 42.85
N ASP A 282 31.21 11.36 42.10
CA ASP A 282 31.26 12.78 41.71
C ASP A 282 30.20 13.10 40.61
N ILE A 283 29.69 14.34 40.54
CA ILE A 283 28.64 14.72 39.56
C ILE A 283 29.22 14.62 38.14
N TRP A 284 28.46 14.07 37.19
CA TRP A 284 28.92 13.91 35.80
C TRP A 284 28.91 15.26 35.06
N SER A 285 30.07 15.67 34.55
CA SER A 285 30.16 16.88 33.71
C SER A 285 29.62 16.62 32.29
N CYS A 286 29.04 17.64 31.65
CA CYS A 286 28.47 17.48 30.29
C CYS A 286 29.54 17.05 29.26
N GLU A 287 30.82 17.41 29.46
CA GLU A 287 31.94 16.96 28.60
C GLU A 287 32.25 15.46 28.82
N GLU A 288 32.24 14.99 30.06
CA GLU A 288 32.45 13.57 30.38
C GLU A 288 31.33 12.69 29.79
N LEU A 289 30.10 13.21 29.79
CA LEU A 289 28.94 12.54 29.18
C LEU A 289 29.03 12.50 27.65
N TYR A 290 29.56 13.55 27.03
CA TYR A 290 29.79 13.58 25.59
C TYR A 290 30.86 12.57 25.15
N GLN A 291 31.99 12.53 25.86
CA GLN A 291 33.05 11.54 25.63
C GLN A 291 32.54 10.11 25.84
N LEU A 292 31.73 9.88 26.88
CA LEU A 292 31.07 8.60 27.12
C LEU A 292 30.10 8.21 25.98
N TRP A 293 29.39 9.18 25.40
CA TRP A 293 28.45 8.96 24.31
C TRP A 293 29.13 8.57 23.00
N ILE A 294 30.25 9.22 22.65
CA ILE A 294 31.01 8.92 21.43
C ILE A 294 31.53 7.48 21.42
N ILE A 295 32.00 6.99 22.57
CA ILE A 295 32.80 5.76 22.64
C ILE A 295 31.91 4.49 22.69
N LEU A 296 30.59 4.57 22.41
CA LEU A 296 29.57 3.52 22.56
C LEU A 296 29.69 2.26 21.66
N GLY A 297 30.79 2.07 20.91
CA GLY A 297 30.83 1.14 19.77
C GLY A 297 31.87 0.01 19.74
N THR A 298 32.74 -0.20 20.74
CA THR A 298 33.83 -1.21 20.64
C THR A 298 33.92 -2.18 21.84
N PRO A 299 34.38 -3.44 21.67
CA PRO A 299 34.50 -4.44 22.75
C PRO A 299 35.75 -4.21 23.65
N ASN A 300 35.67 -4.57 24.95
CA ASN A 300 36.59 -4.21 26.07
C ASN A 300 36.54 -2.73 26.53
N ARG A 301 35.33 -2.18 26.54
CA ARG A 301 35.02 -0.75 26.63
C ARG A 301 35.28 -0.06 27.98
N TRP A 302 34.95 -0.72 29.09
CA TRP A 302 34.68 0.01 30.34
C TRP A 302 35.92 0.37 31.15
N GLU A 303 36.94 -0.47 31.16
CA GLU A 303 38.18 -0.24 31.92
C GLU A 303 39.04 0.88 31.31
N ARG A 304 39.16 0.92 29.99
CA ARG A 304 39.90 2.00 29.32
C ARG A 304 39.17 3.34 29.43
N VAL A 305 37.84 3.33 29.27
CA VAL A 305 37.03 4.54 29.44
C VAL A 305 37.10 5.03 30.90
N ALA A 306 37.10 4.11 31.86
CA ALA A 306 37.32 4.42 33.28
C ALA A 306 38.68 5.05 33.55
N CYS A 307 39.76 4.56 32.93
CA CYS A 307 41.08 5.20 33.02
C CYS A 307 41.10 6.60 32.39
N VAL A 308 40.48 6.79 31.22
CA VAL A 308 40.46 8.10 30.53
C VAL A 308 39.62 9.14 31.28
N LEU A 309 38.45 8.74 31.79
CA LEU A 309 37.58 9.60 32.59
C LEU A 309 38.02 9.69 34.07
N ASN A 310 39.08 8.99 34.43
CA ASN A 310 39.61 8.87 35.79
C ASN A 310 38.54 8.50 36.85
N ARG A 311 37.62 7.59 36.47
CA ARG A 311 36.53 7.07 37.32
C ARG A 311 36.61 5.54 37.42
N THR A 312 35.77 4.95 38.26
CA THR A 312 35.69 3.49 38.38
C THR A 312 34.95 2.87 37.19
N ALA A 313 35.32 1.65 36.78
CA ALA A 313 34.66 0.95 35.68
C ALA A 313 33.19 0.61 35.97
N GLN A 314 32.82 0.47 37.24
CA GLN A 314 31.44 0.23 37.67
C GLN A 314 30.56 1.47 37.51
N ASP A 315 31.06 2.67 37.83
CA ASP A 315 30.28 3.91 37.65
C ASP A 315 30.01 4.22 36.16
N VAL A 316 31.00 3.96 35.31
CA VAL A 316 30.91 4.17 33.85
C VAL A 316 29.87 3.24 33.23
N THR A 317 29.81 1.98 33.66
CA THR A 317 28.82 1.01 33.16
C THR A 317 27.40 1.36 33.60
N ALA A 318 27.22 1.77 34.86
CA ALA A 318 25.93 2.20 35.40
C ALA A 318 25.39 3.45 34.69
N MET A 319 26.22 4.45 34.45
CA MET A 319 25.79 5.69 33.77
C MET A 319 25.47 5.45 32.29
N ALA A 320 26.23 4.58 31.62
CA ALA A 320 25.93 4.22 30.24
C ALA A 320 24.59 3.46 30.10
N ALA A 321 24.23 2.63 31.09
CA ALA A 321 22.92 1.99 31.13
C ALA A 321 21.78 3.02 31.26
N LYS A 322 21.94 4.04 32.11
CA LYS A 322 20.97 5.15 32.25
C LYS A 322 20.80 5.95 30.96
N LEU A 323 21.90 6.29 30.26
CA LEU A 323 21.84 6.99 28.98
C LEU A 323 21.10 6.19 27.89
N LYS A 324 21.26 4.86 27.90
CA LYS A 324 20.56 3.97 26.97
C LYS A 324 19.05 3.94 27.24
N GLN A 325 18.64 3.94 28.51
CA GLN A 325 17.22 4.02 28.88
C GLN A 325 16.60 5.37 28.50
N ILE A 326 17.29 6.50 28.73
CA ILE A 326 16.82 7.83 28.32
C ILE A 326 16.62 7.92 26.81
N LYS A 327 17.54 7.34 26.02
CA LYS A 327 17.41 7.26 24.55
C LYS A 327 16.14 6.51 24.15
N GLN A 328 15.81 5.42 24.86
CA GLN A 328 14.69 4.56 24.52
C GLN A 328 13.34 5.19 24.87
N VAL A 329 13.26 5.92 25.98
CA VAL A 329 12.07 6.70 26.37
C VAL A 329 11.83 7.89 25.42
N ARG A 330 12.88 8.64 25.07
CA ARG A 330 12.74 9.84 24.23
C ARG A 330 12.36 9.54 22.77
N LEU A 331 12.65 8.33 22.28
CA LEU A 331 12.22 7.86 20.96
C LEU A 331 10.73 7.48 20.89
N LEU A 332 10.06 7.25 22.02
CA LEU A 332 8.63 6.94 22.08
C LEU A 332 7.76 8.20 22.08
N ASP A 333 8.25 9.33 22.62
CA ASP A 333 7.46 10.55 22.80
C ASP A 333 7.56 11.57 21.65
N ASN A 334 8.62 11.55 20.83
CA ASN A 334 8.69 12.36 19.60
C ASN A 334 9.88 11.99 18.69
N PRO A 335 9.68 11.58 17.43
CA PRO A 335 10.75 11.04 16.59
C PRO A 335 11.71 12.08 15.95
N LEU A 336 11.54 13.39 16.16
CA LEU A 336 12.21 14.41 15.32
C LEU A 336 13.08 15.48 16.00
N VAL A 337 13.41 15.40 17.28
CA VAL A 337 14.34 16.39 17.88
C VAL A 337 15.33 15.73 18.85
N LEU A 338 16.57 15.50 18.38
CA LEU A 338 17.71 15.14 19.22
C LEU A 338 18.62 16.37 19.43
N HIS A 339 18.19 17.29 20.29
CA HIS A 339 19.09 18.26 20.89
C HIS A 339 19.28 17.91 22.38
N PHE A 340 20.52 17.66 22.77
CA PHE A 340 20.91 17.50 24.16
C PHE A 340 20.98 18.88 24.81
N THR A 341 19.91 19.29 25.51
CA THR A 341 19.96 20.44 26.42
C THR A 341 20.26 19.92 27.83
N CYS A 342 21.50 20.13 28.31
CA CYS A 342 21.91 19.96 29.71
C CYS A 342 21.14 21.00 30.55
N LYS A 343 20.56 20.60 31.68
CA LYS A 343 20.02 21.51 32.70
C LYS A 343 20.80 21.33 33.98
#